data_AF-A0AAW4Q5W1-F1
#
_entry.id   AF-A0AAW4Q5W1-F1
#
_cell.length_a   1.000
_cell.length_b   1.000
_cell.length_c   1.000
_cell.angle_alpha   90.00
_cell.angle_beta   90.00
_cell.angle_gamma   90.00
#
_symmetry.space_group_name_H-M   'P 1'
#
loop_
_entity.id
_entity.type
_entity.pdbx_description
1 polymer ?
#
loop_
_entity_poly.entity_id
_entity_poly.type
_entity_poly.pdbx_seq_one_letter_code
_entity_poly.pdbx_strand_id
1 'polypeptide(L)' 'MSAVNDFLENIDEQDLRAAVAEIKQVHATGILPDGVVRRLTRGLVDRTRIPTAEARDVVEKAVLRMAAFRWAGV' A
#
# COMPACT_ATOMS: atom_id res chain seq x y z
N MET A 1 -19.53 -2.34 -1.08
CA MET A 1 -18.05 -2.42 -1.06
C MET A 1 -17.54 -0.99 -1.19
N SER A 2 -16.56 -0.55 -0.39
CA SER A 2 -16.06 0.83 -0.46
C SER A 2 -15.00 0.94 -1.55
N ALA A 3 -14.91 2.09 -2.24
CA ALA A 3 -13.90 2.30 -3.30
C ALA A 3 -12.45 2.09 -2.81
N VAL A 4 -12.21 2.23 -1.50
CA VAL A 4 -10.94 1.89 -0.84
C VAL A 4 -10.72 0.38 -0.82
N ASN A 5 -11.71 -0.41 -0.37
CA ASN A 5 -11.59 -1.87 -0.32
C ASN A 5 -11.41 -2.44 -1.73
N ASP A 6 -12.19 -1.96 -2.70
CA ASP A 6 -12.08 -2.38 -4.10
C ASP A 6 -10.69 -2.11 -4.66
N PHE A 7 -10.07 -0.97 -4.30
CA PHE A 7 -8.70 -0.68 -4.71
C PHE A 7 -7.69 -1.64 -4.08
N LEU A 8 -7.81 -1.90 -2.77
CA LEU A 8 -6.87 -2.74 -2.02
C LEU A 8 -6.95 -4.21 -2.42
N GLU A 9 -8.15 -4.74 -2.71
CA GLU A 9 -8.35 -6.12 -3.14
C GLU A 9 -7.68 -6.43 -4.49
N ASN A 10 -7.47 -5.40 -5.32
CA ASN A 10 -6.83 -5.52 -6.62
C ASN A 10 -5.28 -5.39 -6.57
N ILE A 11 -4.67 -5.28 -5.38
CA ILE A 11 -3.21 -5.33 -5.25
C ILE A 11 -2.73 -6.77 -5.44
N ASP A 12 -1.97 -6.99 -6.52
CA ASP A 12 -1.39 -8.29 -6.84
C ASP A 12 -0.23 -8.66 -5.90
N GLU A 13 0.20 -9.93 -5.95
CA GLU A 13 1.25 -10.45 -5.07
C GLU A 13 2.63 -9.82 -5.35
N GLN A 14 2.90 -9.43 -6.60
CA GLN A 14 4.17 -8.81 -6.98
C GLN A 14 4.28 -7.41 -6.38
N ASP A 15 3.22 -6.60 -6.54
CA ASP A 15 3.09 -5.27 -5.97
C ASP A 15 3.07 -5.32 -4.44
N LEU A 16 2.41 -6.32 -3.85
CA LEU A 16 2.40 -6.51 -2.39
C LEU A 16 3.82 -6.73 -1.86
N ARG A 17 4.60 -7.63 -2.48
CA ARG A 17 6.00 -7.89 -2.08
C ARG A 17 6.89 -6.67 -2.27
N ALA A 18 6.76 -5.99 -3.40
CA ALA A 18 7.51 -4.77 -3.69
C ALA A 18 7.20 -3.66 -2.69
N ALA A 19 5.92 -3.44 -2.37
CA ALA A 19 5.48 -2.45 -1.40
C ALA A 19 5.99 -2.77 0.01
N VAL A 20 5.95 -4.03 0.46
CA VAL A 20 6.51 -4.42 1.77
C VAL A 20 8.02 -4.18 1.84
N ALA A 21 8.77 -4.51 0.77
CA ALA A 21 10.21 -4.26 0.70
C ALA A 21 10.51 -2.75 0.74
N GLU A 22 9.73 -1.95 0.03
CA GLU A 22 9.83 -0.49 0.02
C GLU A 22 9.56 0.10 1.42
N ILE A 23 8.47 -0.31 2.07
CA ILE A 23 8.14 0.11 3.44
C ILE A 23 9.29 -0.22 4.40
N LYS A 24 9.85 -1.43 4.32
CA LYS A 24 11.01 -1.83 5.13
C LYS A 24 12.21 -0.90 4.89
N GLN A 25 12.49 -0.55 3.63
CA GLN A 25 13.57 0.39 3.30
C GLN A 25 13.30 1.79 3.84
N VAL A 26 12.07 2.30 3.75
CA VAL A 26 11.69 3.61 4.32
C VAL A 26 11.91 3.60 5.83
N HIS A 27 11.48 2.55 6.54
CA HIS A 27 11.70 2.45 7.98
C HIS A 27 13.18 2.37 8.36
N ALA A 28 14.02 1.80 7.50
CA ALA A 28 15.47 1.70 7.75
C ALA A 28 16.23 3.00 7.41
N THR A 29 15.79 3.75 6.41
CA THR A 29 16.57 4.86 5.82
C THR A 29 15.91 6.23 5.94
N GLY A 30 14.62 6.29 6.26
CA GLY A 30 13.81 7.51 6.23
C GLY A 30 13.46 8.04 4.83
N ILE A 31 13.94 7.38 3.76
CA ILE A 31 13.77 7.83 2.38
C ILE A 31 12.66 7.00 1.73
N LEU A 32 11.60 7.67 1.28
CA LEU A 32 10.59 7.05 0.42
C LEU A 32 11.09 7.07 -1.03
N PRO A 33 11.35 5.91 -1.66
CA PRO A 33 11.68 5.86 -3.07
C PRO A 33 10.43 6.16 -3.94
N ASP A 34 10.67 6.49 -5.21
CA ASP A 34 9.59 6.67 -6.19
C ASP A 34 9.08 5.32 -6.69
N GLY A 35 8.48 4.55 -5.77
CA GLY A 35 8.17 3.14 -5.96
C GLY A 35 6.68 2.80 -6.01
N VAL A 36 6.39 1.55 -5.68
CA VAL A 36 5.05 0.97 -5.71
C VAL A 36 4.15 1.66 -4.69
N VAL A 37 4.66 2.00 -3.50
CA VAL A 37 3.86 2.68 -2.47
C VAL A 37 3.34 4.03 -2.96
N ARG A 38 4.18 4.80 -3.67
CA ARG A 38 3.77 6.09 -4.25
C ARG A 38 2.73 5.90 -5.36
N ARG A 39 2.92 4.90 -6.23
CA ARG A 39 1.96 4.57 -7.30
C ARG A 39 0.61 4.17 -6.72
N LEU A 40 0.60 3.30 -5.71
CA LEU A 40 -0.62 2.86 -5.03
C LEU A 40 -1.32 4.03 -4.33
N THR A 41 -0.55 4.89 -3.65
CA THR A 41 -1.09 6.09 -3.00
C THR A 41 -1.79 7.00 -4.00
N ARG A 42 -1.16 7.29 -5.16
CA ARG A 42 -1.79 8.11 -6.22
C ARG A 42 -3.07 7.46 -6.73
N GLY A 43 -3.03 6.16 -7.03
CA GLY A 43 -4.22 5.43 -7.49
C GLY A 43 -5.37 5.49 -6.50
N LEU A 44 -5.09 5.45 -5.20
CA LEU A 44 -6.11 5.59 -4.17
C LEU A 44 -6.68 7.02 -4.11
N VAL A 45 -5.82 8.05 -4.15
CA VAL A 45 -6.23 9.46 -4.18
C VAL A 45 -7.14 9.73 -5.38
N ASP A 46 -6.76 9.27 -6.56
CA ASP A 46 -7.50 9.47 -7.81
C ASP A 46 -8.91 8.86 -7.75
N ARG A 47 -9.09 7.75 -7.03
CA ARG A 47 -10.37 7.04 -6.92
C ARG A 47 -11.27 7.51 -5.78
N THR A 48 -10.70 8.06 -4.72
CA THR A 48 -11.43 8.29 -3.45
C THR A 48 -11.46 9.74 -2.98
N ARG A 49 -10.64 10.62 -3.59
CA ARG A 49 -10.43 12.02 -3.18
C ARG A 49 -9.91 12.17 -1.73
N ILE A 50 -9.42 11.10 -1.13
CA ILE A 50 -8.74 11.16 0.18
C ILE A 50 -7.44 11.96 0.02
N PRO A 51 -7.06 12.83 0.97
CA PRO A 51 -5.79 13.53 0.94
C PRO A 51 -4.59 12.59 0.83
N THR A 52 -3.55 12.99 0.11
CA THR A 52 -2.38 12.13 -0.17
C THR A 52 -1.72 11.56 1.09
N ALA A 53 -1.62 12.34 2.17
CA ALA A 53 -1.03 11.87 3.42
C ALA A 53 -1.85 10.76 4.08
N GLU A 54 -3.18 10.89 4.07
CA GLU A 54 -4.10 9.89 4.60
C GLU A 54 -4.17 8.66 3.68
N ALA A 55 -4.20 8.85 2.36
CA ALA A 55 -4.15 7.76 1.40
C ALA A 55 -2.88 6.92 1.56
N ARG A 56 -1.73 7.57 1.84
CA ARG A 56 -0.47 6.88 2.10
C ARG A 56 -0.55 6.00 3.34
N ASP A 57 -1.04 6.55 4.45
CA ASP A 57 -1.22 5.80 5.71
C ASP A 57 -2.15 4.59 5.52
N VAL A 58 -3.24 4.77 4.75
CA VAL A 58 -4.15 3.69 4.38
C VAL A 58 -3.44 2.61 3.56
N VAL A 59 -2.66 2.99 2.53
CA VAL A 59 -1.91 2.03 1.70
C VAL A 59 -0.88 1.26 2.54
N GLU A 60 -0.07 1.94 3.36
CA GLU A 60 0.95 1.29 4.17
C GLU A 60 0.33 0.28 5.15
N LYS A 61 -0.73 0.67 5.87
CA LYS A 61 -1.45 -0.22 6.79
C LYS A 61 -2.11 -1.39 6.07
N ALA A 62 -2.70 -1.15 4.90
CA ALA A 62 -3.35 -2.18 4.12
C ALA A 62 -2.35 -3.20 3.58
N VAL A 63 -1.24 -2.74 2.98
CA VAL A 63 -0.16 -3.59 2.48
C VAL A 63 0.38 -4.50 3.58
N LEU A 64 0.69 -3.94 4.76
CA LEU A 64 1.19 -4.73 5.87
C LEU A 64 0.17 -5.75 6.38
N ARG A 65 -1.11 -5.37 6.46
CA ARG A 65 -2.20 -6.28 6.85
C ARG A 65 -2.41 -7.40 5.84
N MET A 66 -2.43 -7.07 4.54
CA MET A 66 -2.58 -8.05 3.46
C MET A 66 -1.43 -9.05 3.45
N ALA A 67 -0.19 -8.56 3.60
CA ALA A 67 0.98 -9.40 3.71
C ALA A 67 0.92 -10.31 4.94
N ALA A 68 0.52 -9.76 6.10
CA ALA A 68 0.37 -10.54 7.33
C ALA A 68 -0.64 -11.69 7.15
N PHE A 69 -1.84 -11.42 6.60
CA PHE A 69 -2.85 -12.47 6.41
C PHE A 69 -2.45 -13.48 5.32
N ARG A 70 -2.07 -13.00 4.13
CA ARG A 70 -1.70 -13.88 3.01
C ARG A 70 -0.50 -14.77 3.32
N TRP A 71 0.52 -14.25 4.01
CA TRP A 71 1.74 -15.02 4.28
C TRP A 71 1.72 -15.80 5.59
N ALA A 72 0.87 -15.41 6.55
CA ALA A 72 0.58 -16.28 7.70
C ALA A 72 -0.31 -17.48 7.32
N GLY A 73 -0.90 -17.48 6.12
CA GLY A 73 -1.77 -18.56 5.62
C GLY A 73 -3.14 -18.56 6.27
N VAL A 74 -3.64 -17.39 6.69
CA VAL A 74 -4.94 -17.20 7.36
C VAL A 74 -5.96 -16.63 6.38
#